data_AF-A0A813EPG5-F1
#
_entry.id   AF-A0A813EPG5-F1
#
_cell.length_a   1.000
_cell.length_b   1.000
_cell.length_c   1.000
_cell.angle_alpha   90.00
_cell.angle_beta   90.00
_cell.angle_gamma   90.00
#
_symmetry.space_group_name_H-M   'P 1'
#
loop_
_entity.id
_entity.type
_entity.pdbx_description
1 polymer ?
#
loop_
_entity_poly.entity_id
_entity_poly.type
_entity_poly.pdbx_seq_one_letter_code
_entity_poly.pdbx_strand_id
1 'polypeptide(L)'
;MPVVASGASSRAPAARISNSRSRSRHRKRRRHRREQSAERTPTPPNKGVWENNPAPVPTQAPEPEAPEASQVHGEELDELRDWLLSLDSGRGALEKYLEPLIREFGNLSALPACLLPASSGGSIVSRIDPSLWAACQIQALGHRLLLSRAIVALAGE
;
A
#
# COMPACT_ATOMS: atom_id res chain seq x y z
N MET A 1 -1.46 -53.78 32.11
CA MET A 1 -1.36 -53.13 33.44
C MET A 1 -1.62 -51.64 33.26
N PRO A 2 -2.35 -51.02 34.19
CA PRO A 2 -3.19 -49.82 34.02
C PRO A 2 -2.32 -48.55 34.18
N VAL A 3 -2.75 -47.29 34.09
CA VAL A 3 -3.93 -46.61 34.62
C VAL A 3 -3.96 -45.18 34.03
N VAL A 4 -5.16 -44.70 33.69
CA VAL A 4 -5.73 -43.34 33.80
C VAL A 4 -4.85 -42.08 33.93
N ALA A 5 -5.22 -41.02 33.18
CA ALA A 5 -5.78 -39.76 33.69
C ALA A 5 -5.83 -38.75 32.52
N SER A 6 -6.99 -38.42 31.92
CA SER A 6 -8.01 -37.51 32.46
C SER A 6 -7.43 -36.30 33.18
N GLY A 7 -7.00 -35.30 32.40
CA GLY A 7 -6.69 -33.96 32.87
C GLY A 7 -7.69 -32.95 32.30
N ALA A 8 -8.80 -32.78 32.99
CA ALA A 8 -9.70 -31.64 32.85
C ALA A 8 -9.09 -30.43 33.56
N SER A 9 -9.03 -29.26 32.90
CA SER A 9 -8.98 -27.90 33.48
C SER A 9 -8.52 -26.93 32.39
N SER A 10 -9.03 -25.72 32.19
CA SER A 10 -10.00 -24.92 32.92
C SER A 10 -10.57 -23.89 31.94
N ARG A 11 -11.89 -23.72 31.92
CA ARG A 11 -12.54 -22.54 31.34
C ARG A 11 -12.07 -21.30 32.10
N ALA A 12 -11.57 -20.30 31.39
CA ALA A 12 -11.38 -18.94 31.90
C ALA A 12 -12.35 -17.97 31.19
N PRO A 13 -12.85 -16.94 31.90
CA PRO A 13 -14.08 -16.24 31.55
C PRO A 13 -13.94 -15.14 30.49
N ALA A 14 -15.02 -14.96 29.74
CA ALA A 14 -15.25 -13.86 28.82
C ALA A 14 -15.21 -12.51 29.55
N ALA A 15 -14.19 -11.70 29.25
CA ALA A 15 -14.15 -10.30 29.66
C ALA A 15 -15.09 -9.48 28.78
N ARG A 16 -16.29 -9.20 29.32
CA ARG A 16 -17.18 -8.13 28.84
C ARG A 16 -16.46 -6.79 29.02
N ILE A 17 -15.91 -6.23 27.95
CA ILE A 17 -15.48 -4.84 27.95
C ILE A 17 -16.72 -3.98 27.67
N SER A 18 -17.28 -3.47 28.77
CA SER A 18 -18.39 -2.54 28.80
C SER A 18 -18.03 -1.19 28.20
N ASN A 19 -18.96 -0.76 27.35
CA ASN A 19 -19.09 0.50 26.65
C ASN A 19 -19.09 1.72 27.59
N SER A 20 -18.00 2.51 27.58
CA SER A 20 -17.92 3.80 28.29
C SER A 20 -18.16 4.95 27.32
N ARG A 21 -19.43 5.32 27.22
CA ARG A 21 -19.92 6.58 26.67
C ARG A 21 -19.31 7.76 27.43
N SER A 22 -18.27 8.39 26.88
CA SER A 22 -17.87 9.74 27.29
C SER A 22 -18.56 10.78 26.42
N ARG A 23 -19.70 11.24 26.94
CA ARG A 23 -20.34 12.51 26.59
C ARG A 23 -19.46 13.66 27.07
N SER A 24 -19.07 14.58 26.19
CA SER A 24 -18.87 16.00 26.54
C SER A 24 -18.72 16.79 25.23
N ARG A 25 -19.78 17.40 24.69
CA ARG A 25 -20.22 18.78 24.99
C ARG A 25 -19.07 19.79 24.98
N HIS A 26 -19.32 20.90 24.29
CA HIS A 26 -18.74 22.24 24.52
C HIS A 26 -17.53 22.66 23.66
N ARG A 27 -17.79 23.29 22.51
CA ARG A 27 -17.68 24.76 22.36
C ARG A 27 -17.99 25.20 20.93
N LYS A 28 -19.20 25.73 20.74
CA LYS A 28 -19.39 26.94 19.92
C LYS A 28 -18.42 27.99 20.45
N ARG A 29 -17.49 28.50 19.63
CA ARG A 29 -16.95 29.85 19.80
C ARG A 29 -16.10 30.27 18.59
N ARG A 30 -16.52 31.40 17.97
CA ARG A 30 -15.75 32.35 17.15
C ARG A 30 -15.37 31.83 15.74
N ARG A 31 -15.89 32.33 14.61
CA ARG A 31 -16.23 33.72 14.21
C ARG A 31 -15.25 34.74 14.79
N HIS A 32 -14.13 34.93 14.09
CA HIS A 32 -13.47 36.22 13.80
C HIS A 32 -12.04 35.96 13.32
N ARG A 33 -11.80 36.14 12.02
CA ARG A 33 -10.56 36.59 11.33
C ARG A 33 -10.74 36.23 9.85
N ARG A 34 -11.59 36.92 9.08
CA ARG A 34 -11.42 38.31 8.63
C ARG A 34 -9.96 38.59 8.27
N GLU A 35 -9.68 38.45 6.98
CA GLU A 35 -8.88 39.37 6.18
C GLU A 35 -7.49 39.70 6.73
N GLN A 36 -6.49 38.90 6.37
CA GLN A 36 -5.14 39.42 6.14
C GLN A 36 -4.56 38.77 4.89
N SER A 37 -4.47 39.61 3.85
CA SER A 37 -3.37 39.71 2.90
C SER A 37 -3.06 38.45 2.08
N ALA A 38 -3.39 38.38 0.79
CA ALA A 38 -2.91 39.31 -0.25
C ALA A 38 -1.39 39.52 -0.22
N GLU A 39 -0.62 38.42 -0.25
CA GLU A 39 0.71 38.45 -0.84
C GLU A 39 0.70 37.59 -2.11
N ARG A 40 0.32 38.28 -3.18
CA ARG A 40 0.58 37.88 -4.56
C ARG A 40 2.09 37.86 -4.76
N THR A 41 2.71 36.69 -4.79
CA THR A 41 4.01 36.56 -5.46
C THR A 41 3.76 36.34 -6.95
N PRO A 42 4.19 37.27 -7.83
CA PRO A 42 4.08 37.09 -9.27
C PRO A 42 5.01 35.98 -9.73
N THR A 43 4.43 34.96 -10.38
CA THR A 43 5.17 33.94 -11.12
C THR A 43 5.86 34.60 -12.33
N PRO A 44 7.18 34.47 -12.51
CA PRO A 44 7.84 34.96 -13.72
C PRO A 44 7.46 34.07 -14.92
N PRO A 45 7.22 34.65 -16.11
CA PRO A 45 7.00 33.89 -17.33
C PRO A 45 8.34 33.39 -17.87
N ASN A 46 8.68 32.13 -17.62
CA ASN A 46 9.84 31.52 -18.27
C ASN A 46 9.46 31.01 -19.68
N LYS A 47 9.46 31.96 -20.62
CA LYS A 47 9.50 31.69 -22.07
C LYS A 47 10.97 31.42 -22.45
N GLY A 48 11.33 30.15 -22.57
CA GLY A 48 12.57 29.70 -23.21
C GLY A 48 12.23 28.75 -24.35
N VAL A 49 12.24 29.29 -25.57
CA VAL A 49 11.91 28.63 -26.85
C VAL A 49 13.19 28.48 -27.66
N TRP A 50 13.97 27.40 -27.49
CA TRP A 50 15.06 27.06 -28.43
C TRP A 50 15.37 25.58 -28.24
N GLU A 51 14.90 24.71 -29.14
CA GLU A 51 15.78 23.85 -29.96
C GLU A 51 14.92 22.84 -30.74
N ASN A 52 14.48 23.26 -31.93
CA ASN A 52 14.18 22.34 -33.02
C ASN A 52 15.51 21.68 -33.43
N ASN A 53 15.67 20.37 -33.17
CA ASN A 53 16.70 19.57 -33.83
C ASN A 53 16.04 18.44 -34.64
N PRO A 54 15.74 18.66 -35.93
CA PRO A 54 15.19 17.60 -36.79
C PRO A 54 16.30 16.79 -37.47
N ALA A 55 16.45 15.52 -37.02
CA ALA A 55 16.86 14.30 -37.76
C ALA A 55 18.21 14.32 -38.54
N PRO A 56 18.73 13.20 -39.13
CA PRO A 56 18.33 11.79 -39.09
C PRO A 56 19.52 10.81 -38.84
N VAL A 57 19.29 9.58 -38.35
CA VAL A 57 20.03 8.42 -38.89
C VAL A 57 19.26 7.10 -38.72
N PRO A 58 19.04 6.35 -39.81
CA PRO A 58 18.52 5.00 -39.80
C PRO A 58 19.68 4.02 -39.61
N THR A 59 19.62 3.15 -38.61
CA THR A 59 20.42 1.93 -38.58
C THR A 59 19.59 0.85 -37.92
N GLN A 60 18.89 0.15 -38.79
CA GLN A 60 18.30 -1.16 -38.59
C GLN A 60 19.42 -2.12 -38.19
N ALA A 61 19.48 -2.46 -36.90
CA ALA A 61 20.40 -3.44 -36.32
C ALA A 61 19.65 -4.12 -35.15
N PRO A 62 19.85 -5.43 -35.01
CA PRO A 62 18.79 -6.44 -35.06
C PRO A 62 17.66 -6.16 -34.06
N GLU A 63 16.44 -6.20 -34.60
CA GLU A 63 15.21 -6.49 -33.86
C GLU A 63 15.50 -7.68 -32.93
N PRO A 64 15.66 -7.47 -31.61
CA PRO A 64 15.74 -8.59 -30.70
C PRO A 64 14.36 -9.22 -30.75
N GLU A 65 14.33 -10.43 -31.30
CA GLU A 65 13.20 -11.34 -31.32
C GLU A 65 12.36 -11.11 -30.07
N ALA A 66 11.12 -10.66 -30.31
CA ALA A 66 10.14 -10.45 -29.26
C ALA A 66 10.22 -11.67 -28.33
N PRO A 67 10.59 -11.49 -27.05
CA PRO A 67 10.66 -12.60 -26.13
C PRO A 67 9.26 -13.20 -26.14
N GLU A 68 9.16 -14.44 -26.65
CA GLU A 68 7.93 -15.20 -26.65
C GLU A 68 7.34 -15.09 -25.25
N ALA A 69 6.22 -14.38 -25.18
CA ALA A 69 5.60 -13.99 -23.93
C ALA A 69 5.35 -15.26 -23.13
N SER A 70 6.13 -15.42 -22.07
CA SER A 70 5.98 -16.44 -21.04
C SER A 70 4.53 -16.45 -20.56
N GLN A 71 3.74 -17.36 -21.12
CA GLN A 71 2.32 -17.61 -20.78
C GLN A 71 2.13 -18.01 -19.31
N VAL A 72 3.22 -18.17 -18.55
CA VAL A 72 3.24 -18.56 -17.15
C VAL A 72 2.76 -17.44 -16.21
N HIS A 73 2.75 -16.17 -16.64
CA HIS A 73 2.38 -15.05 -15.76
C HIS A 73 0.86 -14.82 -15.63
N GLY A 74 0.02 -15.54 -16.36
CA GLY A 74 -1.43 -15.32 -16.33
C GLY A 74 -2.05 -15.62 -14.97
N GLU A 75 -1.72 -16.79 -14.41
CA GLU A 75 -2.33 -17.27 -13.15
C GLU A 75 -1.89 -16.45 -11.94
N GLU A 76 -0.59 -16.10 -11.84
CA GLU A 76 -0.08 -15.26 -10.75
C GLU A 76 -0.63 -13.83 -10.80
N LEU A 77 -0.88 -13.31 -12.01
CA LEU A 77 -1.48 -12.00 -12.21
C LEU A 77 -2.93 -11.98 -11.73
N ASP A 78 -3.70 -13.02 -12.08
CA ASP A 78 -5.10 -13.15 -11.64
C ASP A 78 -5.19 -13.31 -10.12
N GLU A 79 -4.31 -14.11 -9.50
CA GLU A 79 -4.27 -14.26 -8.04
C GLU A 79 -3.94 -12.95 -7.33
N LEU A 80 -2.93 -12.21 -7.78
CA LEU A 80 -2.55 -10.93 -7.19
C LEU A 80 -3.65 -9.87 -7.40
N ARG A 81 -4.33 -9.90 -8.55
CA ARG A 81 -5.46 -9.01 -8.85
C ARG A 81 -6.64 -9.27 -7.94
N ASP A 82 -7.05 -10.53 -7.79
CA ASP A 82 -8.14 -10.93 -6.90
C ASP A 82 -7.83 -10.59 -5.43
N TRP A 83 -6.57 -10.79 -5.03
CA TRP A 83 -6.11 -10.35 -3.72
C TRP A 83 -6.26 -8.83 -3.55
N LEU A 84 -5.80 -8.00 -4.49
CA LEU A 84 -5.95 -6.54 -4.42
C LEU A 84 -7.43 -6.09 -4.37
N LEU A 85 -8.30 -6.71 -5.17
CA LEU A 85 -9.75 -6.46 -5.15
C LEU A 85 -10.36 -6.83 -3.80
N SER A 86 -9.91 -7.91 -3.17
CA SER A 86 -10.43 -8.31 -1.86
C SER A 86 -10.14 -7.26 -0.77
N LEU A 87 -9.01 -6.55 -0.85
CA LEU A 87 -8.57 -5.57 0.14
C LEU A 87 -9.44 -4.31 0.20
N ASP A 88 -9.99 -3.90 -0.93
CA ASP A 88 -10.82 -2.70 -1.03
C ASP A 88 -12.32 -3.01 -1.19
N SER A 89 -12.71 -4.25 -0.86
CA SER A 89 -14.09 -4.74 -0.98
C SER A 89 -14.62 -4.69 -2.42
N GLY A 90 -13.77 -5.03 -3.39
CA GLY A 90 -14.09 -5.10 -4.81
C GLY A 90 -14.27 -3.73 -5.47
N ARG A 91 -13.67 -2.67 -4.91
CA ARG A 91 -13.75 -1.33 -5.48
C ARG A 91 -12.72 -1.08 -6.57
N GLY A 92 -11.64 -1.85 -6.62
CA GLY A 92 -10.59 -1.73 -7.62
C GLY A 92 -9.73 -0.46 -7.49
N ALA A 93 -9.81 0.24 -6.36
CA ALA A 93 -8.96 1.39 -6.05
C ALA A 93 -7.47 1.02 -5.95
N LEU A 94 -7.18 -0.23 -5.56
CA LEU A 94 -5.82 -0.76 -5.48
C LEU A 94 -5.34 -1.46 -6.76
N GLU A 95 -6.23 -1.77 -7.71
CA GLU A 95 -5.90 -2.47 -8.96
C GLU A 95 -4.87 -1.70 -9.81
N LYS A 96 -4.86 -0.37 -9.71
CA LYS A 96 -3.84 0.49 -10.36
C LYS A 96 -2.40 0.23 -9.88
N TYR A 97 -2.21 -0.48 -8.77
CA TYR A 97 -0.91 -0.89 -8.26
C TYR A 97 -0.51 -2.31 -8.69
N LEU A 98 -1.38 -3.04 -9.40
CA LEU A 98 -1.13 -4.40 -9.87
C LEU A 98 0.14 -4.46 -10.74
N GLU A 99 0.20 -3.64 -11.78
CA GLU A 99 1.34 -3.61 -12.71
C GLU A 99 2.69 -3.32 -12.02
N PRO A 100 2.84 -2.27 -11.20
CA PRO A 100 4.10 -2.05 -10.50
C PRO A 100 4.40 -3.11 -9.44
N LEU A 101 3.39 -3.73 -8.82
CA LEU A 101 3.63 -4.84 -7.89
C LEU A 101 4.22 -6.07 -8.61
N ILE A 102 3.66 -6.43 -9.76
CA ILE A 102 4.17 -7.54 -10.58
C ILE A 102 5.58 -7.24 -11.08
N ARG A 103 5.81 -6.00 -11.54
CA ARG A 103 7.12 -5.62 -12.07
C ARG A 103 8.23 -5.69 -11.02
N GLU A 104 7.96 -5.26 -9.80
CA GLU A 104 8.99 -5.13 -8.75
C GLU A 104 9.11 -6.39 -7.88
N PHE A 105 8.00 -7.11 -7.64
CA PHE A 105 7.95 -8.26 -6.72
C PHE A 105 7.67 -9.59 -7.42
N GLY A 106 7.14 -9.57 -8.65
CA GLY A 106 6.74 -10.76 -9.39
C GLY A 106 5.42 -11.34 -8.88
N ASN A 107 5.42 -11.84 -7.64
CA ASN A 107 4.31 -12.61 -7.09
C ASN A 107 3.93 -12.24 -5.64
N LEU A 108 2.78 -12.77 -5.20
CA LEU A 108 2.24 -12.56 -3.85
C LEU A 108 3.17 -13.06 -2.74
N SER A 109 3.90 -14.14 -3.00
CA SER A 109 4.80 -14.78 -2.03
C SER A 109 6.03 -13.94 -1.69
N ALA A 110 6.40 -12.99 -2.55
CA ALA A 110 7.53 -12.09 -2.31
C ALA A 110 7.18 -10.92 -1.38
N LEU A 111 5.91 -10.54 -1.24
CA LEU A 111 5.50 -9.37 -0.46
C LEU A 111 5.82 -9.47 1.05
N PRO A 112 5.68 -10.63 1.72
CA PRO A 112 6.08 -10.78 3.11
C PRO A 112 7.57 -10.49 3.37
N ALA A 113 8.44 -10.60 2.36
CA ALA A 113 9.86 -10.26 2.50
C ALA A 113 10.11 -8.76 2.76
N CYS A 114 9.14 -7.89 2.44
CA CYS A 114 9.20 -6.46 2.74
C CYS A 114 8.80 -6.13 4.19
N LEU A 115 8.37 -7.12 4.98
CA LEU A 115 8.00 -6.92 6.36
C LEU A 115 9.26 -6.87 7.24
N LEU A 116 9.50 -5.70 7.83
CA LEU A 116 10.55 -5.46 8.81
C LEU A 116 10.16 -6.01 10.20
N PRO A 117 11.16 -6.39 11.02
CA PRO A 117 10.93 -6.80 12.40
C PRO A 117 10.15 -5.75 13.19
N ALA A 118 9.27 -6.21 14.10
CA ALA A 118 8.47 -5.31 14.92
C ALA A 118 9.38 -4.42 15.78
N SER A 119 9.30 -3.10 15.58
CA SER A 119 9.90 -2.12 16.48
C SER A 119 8.87 -1.74 17.56
N SER A 120 9.33 -1.66 18.81
CA SER A 120 8.50 -1.35 19.98
C SER A 120 7.81 0.02 19.81
N GLY A 121 6.51 0.01 19.47
CA GLY A 121 5.69 1.22 19.34
C GLY A 121 5.56 1.80 17.92
N GLY A 122 6.02 1.10 16.87
CA GLY A 122 5.86 1.52 15.49
C GLY A 122 4.42 1.34 14.95
N SER A 123 4.03 2.19 13.99
CA SER A 123 2.82 1.97 13.19
C SER A 123 2.99 0.74 12.28
N ILE A 124 1.90 0.06 11.92
CA ILE A 124 1.95 -1.05 10.96
C ILE A 124 2.57 -0.64 9.61
N VAL A 125 2.38 0.61 9.19
CA VAL A 125 2.99 1.15 7.96
C VAL A 125 4.50 1.27 8.10
N SER A 126 5.01 1.54 9.30
CA SER A 126 6.44 1.62 9.60
C SER A 126 7.10 0.24 9.67
N ARG A 127 6.31 -0.85 9.71
CA ARG A 127 6.83 -2.23 9.62
C ARG A 127 7.08 -2.67 8.18
N ILE A 128 6.65 -1.93 7.18
CA ILE A 128 6.92 -2.28 5.78
C ILE A 128 8.11 -1.46 5.29
N ASP A 129 9.00 -2.09 4.52
CA ASP A 129 10.13 -1.43 3.88
C ASP A 129 9.66 -0.22 3.05
N PRO A 130 10.18 0.99 3.31
CA PRO A 130 9.89 2.18 2.52
C PRO A 130 10.14 2.03 1.01
N SER A 131 11.05 1.15 0.60
CA SER A 131 11.36 0.87 -0.81
C SER A 131 10.12 0.42 -1.60
N LEU A 132 9.25 -0.38 -0.98
CA LEU A 132 8.00 -0.87 -1.57
C LEU A 132 7.07 0.29 -1.94
N TRP A 133 6.94 1.30 -1.06
CA TRP A 133 6.09 2.46 -1.33
C TRP A 133 6.62 3.32 -2.47
N ALA A 134 7.94 3.44 -2.58
CA ALA A 134 8.61 4.19 -3.62
C ALA A 134 8.48 3.49 -4.98
N ALA A 135 8.76 2.18 -5.02
CA ALA A 135 8.72 1.35 -6.22
C ALA A 135 7.30 1.30 -6.82
N CYS A 136 6.28 1.12 -5.96
CA CYS A 136 4.87 1.10 -6.38
C CYS A 136 4.22 2.48 -6.49
N GLN A 137 4.96 3.56 -6.22
CA GLN A 137 4.46 4.94 -6.23
C GLN A 137 3.19 5.14 -5.36
N ILE A 138 3.08 4.43 -4.25
CA ILE A 138 1.91 4.49 -3.37
C ILE A 138 2.05 5.73 -2.49
N GLN A 139 1.35 6.81 -2.83
CA GLN A 139 1.39 8.05 -2.05
C GLN A 139 0.27 8.16 -1.00
N ALA A 140 -0.90 7.56 -1.27
CA ALA A 140 -2.06 7.68 -0.40
C ALA A 140 -1.90 6.86 0.88
N LEU A 141 -1.99 7.52 2.05
CA LEU A 141 -1.84 6.86 3.35
C LEU A 141 -2.86 5.74 3.58
N GLY A 142 -4.10 5.91 3.13
CA GLY A 142 -5.14 4.88 3.22
C GLY A 142 -4.77 3.60 2.47
N HIS A 143 -4.17 3.73 1.28
CA HIS A 143 -3.72 2.60 0.48
C HIS A 143 -2.52 1.90 1.14
N ARG A 144 -1.56 2.68 1.66
CA ARG A 144 -0.43 2.12 2.44
C ARG A 144 -0.94 1.32 3.63
N LEU A 145 -1.93 1.83 4.37
CA LEU A 145 -2.51 1.13 5.52
C LEU A 145 -3.20 -0.19 5.13
N LEU A 146 -3.99 -0.20 4.06
CA LEU A 146 -4.65 -1.40 3.56
C LEU A 146 -3.61 -2.45 3.14
N LEU A 147 -2.64 -2.07 2.31
CA LEU A 147 -1.58 -2.97 1.88
C LEU A 147 -0.71 -3.46 3.05
N SER A 148 -0.33 -2.59 3.99
CA SER A 148 0.47 -3.00 5.15
C SER A 148 -0.25 -4.07 5.98
N ARG A 149 -1.56 -3.93 6.20
CA ARG A 149 -2.37 -4.93 6.92
C ARG A 149 -2.42 -6.25 6.15
N ALA A 150 -2.60 -6.17 4.84
CA ALA A 150 -2.67 -7.34 3.98
C ALA A 150 -1.35 -8.12 3.96
N ILE A 151 -0.21 -7.43 3.87
CA ILE A 151 1.12 -8.04 3.90
C ILE A 151 1.38 -8.71 5.25
N VAL A 152 1.00 -8.07 6.36
CA VAL A 152 1.10 -8.69 7.70
C VAL A 152 0.23 -9.94 7.80
N ALA A 153 -0.98 -9.93 7.24
CA ALA A 153 -1.86 -11.10 7.21
C ALA A 153 -1.26 -12.25 6.37
N LEU A 154 -0.56 -11.96 5.27
CA LEU A 154 0.16 -12.97 4.47
C LEU A 154 1.33 -13.59 5.23
N ALA A 155 2.00 -12.82 6.09
CA ALA A 155 3.10 -13.30 6.91
C ALA A 155 2.67 -14.24 8.05
N GLY A 156 1.36 -14.35 8.32
CA GLY A 156 0.81 -15.23 9.36
C GLY A 156 0.99 -14.72 10.81
N GLU A 157 1.16 -13.41 11.01
CA GLU A 157 1.18 -12.78 12.34
C GLU A 157 -0.22 -12.48 12.93
#